data_AF-A0A419HHZ7-F1
#
_entry.id   AF-A0A419HHZ7-F1
#
_cell.length_a   1.000
_cell.length_b   1.000
_cell.length_c   1.000
_cell.angle_alpha   90.00
_cell.angle_beta   90.00
_cell.angle_gamma   90.00
#
_symmetry.space_group_name_H-M   'P 1'
#
loop_
_entity.id
_entity.type
_entity.pdbx_description
1 polymer ?
#
loop_
_entity_poly.entity_id
_entity_poly.type
_entity_poly.pdbx_seq_one_letter_code
_entity_poly.pdbx_strand_id
1 'polypeptide(L)'
;MLVACVIMIGLNLWPRPVSAADPGLLAKAAAPQAKLGVAVYDLHEQAMLTTINPDMVFDAQSVLKLLIAMDRLEQNPDDDGAGIARMLSRSDDDVANELWFVGGQDEILRRMAGRIGLRESTGPDRSGFWGDSDTTAADQVRIYRYLLSRPYAGQLLAAMAHPSRAGLDGTDQYFGIPDAAAGRLWAVKQGWADDFRQPGPDTDYRHSTGIVDDRYIVIVLSKGTRDPRQVTEVAKAVIPAVT
;
A
#
# COMPACT_ATOMS: atom_id res chain seq x y z
N MET A 1 0.59 74.26 -13.91
CA MET A 1 0.73 73.68 -12.57
C MET A 1 0.82 72.17 -12.73
N LEU A 2 2.01 71.58 -12.55
CA LEU A 2 2.21 70.14 -12.49
C LEU A 2 2.06 69.67 -11.04
N VAL A 3 1.33 68.57 -10.82
CA VAL A 3 1.35 67.83 -9.55
C VAL A 3 1.94 66.45 -9.86
N ALA A 4 3.11 66.16 -9.29
CA ALA A 4 3.75 64.86 -9.35
C ALA A 4 3.20 63.98 -8.22
N CYS A 5 2.65 62.82 -8.57
CA CYS A 5 2.19 61.81 -7.61
C CYS A 5 3.31 60.78 -7.42
N VAL A 6 3.89 60.70 -6.22
CA VAL A 6 4.89 59.71 -5.86
C VAL A 6 4.17 58.45 -5.38
N ILE A 7 4.28 57.36 -6.15
CA ILE A 7 3.84 56.03 -5.72
C ILE A 7 4.99 55.38 -4.96
N MET A 8 4.85 55.24 -3.63
CA MET A 8 5.76 54.40 -2.84
C MET A 8 5.34 52.93 -2.99
N ILE A 9 6.21 52.12 -3.62
CA ILE A 9 6.08 50.66 -3.66
C ILE A 9 6.71 50.13 -2.38
N GLY A 10 5.87 49.70 -1.42
CA GLY A 10 6.33 48.98 -0.24
C GLY A 10 6.76 47.56 -0.63
N LEU A 11 8.05 47.26 -0.51
CA LEU A 11 8.57 45.89 -0.53
C LEU A 11 8.13 45.18 0.75
N ASN A 12 7.10 44.35 0.68
CA ASN A 12 6.70 43.46 1.76
C ASN A 12 7.81 42.40 2.00
N LEU A 13 8.65 42.64 3.00
CA LEU A 13 9.69 41.72 3.50
C LEU A 13 9.13 40.76 4.55
N TRP A 14 7.95 40.17 4.31
CA TRP A 14 7.49 39.06 5.15
C TRP A 14 8.26 37.81 4.75
N PRO A 15 8.96 37.11 5.67
CA PRO A 15 9.54 35.81 5.34
C PRO A 15 8.39 34.91 4.90
N ARG A 16 8.48 34.41 3.66
CA ARG A 16 7.58 33.35 3.21
C ARG A 16 7.75 32.17 4.17
N PRO A 17 6.66 31.56 4.68
CA PRO A 17 6.80 30.32 5.42
C PRO A 17 7.61 29.35 4.57
N VAL A 18 8.64 28.74 5.14
CA VAL A 18 9.37 27.66 4.51
C VAL A 18 8.30 26.61 4.18
N SER A 19 8.03 26.39 2.89
CA SER A 19 7.17 25.30 2.46
C SER A 19 7.66 24.03 3.15
N ALA A 20 6.76 23.30 3.80
CA ALA A 20 7.09 21.95 4.23
C ALA A 20 7.71 21.20 3.04
N ALA A 21 8.77 20.42 3.31
CA ALA A 21 9.42 19.65 2.27
C ALA A 21 8.39 18.72 1.60
N ASP A 22 8.42 18.64 0.27
CA ASP A 22 7.50 17.79 -0.51
C ASP A 22 7.61 16.33 -0.03
N PRO A 23 6.53 15.72 0.50
CA PRO A 23 6.49 14.33 0.94
C PRO A 23 7.03 13.35 -0.10
N GLY A 24 6.74 13.60 -1.39
CA GLY A 24 7.21 12.75 -2.48
C GLY A 24 8.72 12.82 -2.70
N LEU A 25 9.33 13.99 -2.49
CA LEU A 25 10.80 14.14 -2.57
C LEU A 25 11.49 13.47 -1.38
N LEU A 26 10.95 13.62 -0.17
CA LEU A 26 11.46 12.95 1.03
C LEU A 26 11.39 11.43 0.90
N ALA A 27 10.28 10.90 0.38
CA ALA A 27 10.13 9.47 0.10
C ALA A 27 11.18 8.95 -0.89
N LYS A 28 11.42 9.66 -2.00
CA LYS A 28 12.48 9.27 -2.95
C LYS A 28 13.87 9.30 -2.32
N ALA A 29 14.14 10.27 -1.44
CA ALA A 29 15.42 10.38 -0.74
C ALA A 29 15.64 9.26 0.30
N ALA A 30 14.57 8.69 0.86
CA ALA A 30 14.64 7.60 1.83
C ALA A 30 15.05 6.25 1.21
N ALA A 31 14.76 6.04 -0.07
CA ALA A 31 15.12 4.82 -0.81
C ALA A 31 15.59 5.16 -2.24
N PRO A 32 16.73 5.88 -2.40
CA PRO A 32 17.13 6.46 -3.68
C PRO A 32 17.47 5.42 -4.75
N GLN A 33 17.79 4.19 -4.34
CA GLN A 33 18.07 3.08 -5.24
C GLN A 33 16.80 2.33 -5.70
N ALA A 34 15.67 2.54 -5.03
CA ALA A 34 14.47 1.75 -5.20
C ALA A 34 13.56 2.32 -6.29
N LYS A 35 12.91 1.42 -7.03
CA LYS A 35 11.71 1.75 -7.80
C LYS A 35 10.55 1.81 -6.81
N LEU A 36 9.92 2.98 -6.71
CA LEU A 36 8.82 3.24 -5.77
C LEU A 36 7.51 3.48 -6.53
N GLY A 37 6.46 2.80 -6.08
CA GLY A 37 5.07 3.10 -6.37
C GLY A 37 4.40 3.55 -5.07
N VAL A 38 4.08 4.83 -4.94
CA VAL A 38 3.50 5.40 -3.70
C VAL A 38 2.20 6.10 -4.02
N ALA A 39 1.22 5.93 -3.15
CA ALA A 39 -0.02 6.70 -3.17
C ALA A 39 -0.53 6.93 -1.73
N VAL A 40 -0.98 8.15 -1.45
CA VAL A 40 -1.71 8.50 -0.23
C VAL A 40 -3.04 9.10 -0.65
N TYR A 41 -4.14 8.46 -0.24
CA TYR A 41 -5.50 8.89 -0.54
C TYR A 41 -6.22 9.26 0.76
N ASP A 42 -6.77 10.46 0.82
CA ASP A 42 -7.59 10.93 1.94
C ASP A 42 -9.05 10.55 1.72
N LEU A 43 -9.59 9.69 2.60
CA LEU A 43 -10.98 9.24 2.54
C LEU A 43 -11.99 10.36 2.83
N HIS A 44 -11.60 11.39 3.59
CA HIS A 44 -12.47 12.53 3.89
C HIS A 44 -12.55 13.50 2.70
N GLU A 45 -11.40 13.88 2.15
CA GLU A 45 -11.33 14.80 1.00
C GLU A 45 -11.62 14.09 -0.33
N GLN A 46 -11.60 12.77 -0.33
CA GLN A 46 -11.76 11.90 -1.50
C GLN A 46 -10.72 12.17 -2.59
N ALA A 47 -9.51 12.58 -2.20
CA ALA A 47 -8.45 13.03 -3.09
C ALA A 47 -7.10 12.33 -2.81
N MET A 48 -6.27 12.23 -3.85
CA MET A 48 -4.87 11.84 -3.70
C MET A 48 -4.07 13.02 -3.15
N LEU A 49 -3.33 12.80 -2.07
CA LEU A 49 -2.46 13.80 -1.44
C LEU A 49 -1.02 13.73 -1.96
N THR A 50 -0.52 12.51 -2.20
CA THR A 50 0.86 12.28 -2.66
C THR A 50 0.89 11.04 -3.55
N THR A 51 1.59 11.13 -4.68
CA THR A 51 1.80 9.99 -5.58
C THR A 51 3.23 9.96 -6.11
N ILE A 52 3.81 8.76 -6.23
CA ILE A 52 5.06 8.50 -6.95
C ILE A 52 4.80 7.30 -7.86
N ASN A 53 4.96 7.48 -9.18
CA ASN A 53 4.77 6.44 -10.19
C ASN A 53 3.54 5.55 -9.92
N PRO A 54 2.32 6.13 -9.77
CA PRO A 54 1.18 5.41 -9.22
C PRO A 54 0.70 4.23 -10.10
N ASP A 55 0.97 4.29 -11.40
CA ASP A 55 0.62 3.25 -12.37
C ASP A 55 1.82 2.34 -12.74
N MET A 56 2.96 2.46 -12.04
CA MET A 56 4.09 1.54 -12.23
C MET A 56 3.74 0.16 -11.69
N VAL A 57 4.00 -0.87 -12.49
CA VAL A 57 3.71 -2.28 -12.18
C VAL A 57 4.77 -2.88 -11.26
N PHE A 58 4.30 -3.64 -10.28
CA PHE A 58 5.09 -4.44 -9.34
C PHE A 58 4.45 -5.83 -9.18
N ASP A 59 5.26 -6.86 -8.93
CA ASP A 59 4.76 -8.14 -8.42
C ASP A 59 4.08 -7.88 -7.07
N ALA A 60 2.84 -8.31 -6.92
CA ALA A 60 2.01 -7.96 -5.77
C ALA A 60 2.52 -8.58 -4.46
N GLN A 61 3.21 -9.71 -4.52
CA GLN A 61 3.61 -10.48 -3.35
C GLN A 61 2.40 -10.69 -2.42
N SER A 62 2.63 -10.74 -1.11
CA SER A 62 1.56 -10.96 -0.12
C SER A 62 0.50 -9.85 -0.04
N VAL A 63 0.60 -8.73 -0.76
CA VAL A 63 -0.52 -7.76 -0.79
C VAL A 63 -1.69 -8.25 -1.65
N LEU A 64 -1.46 -9.21 -2.56
CA LEU A 64 -2.53 -9.85 -3.34
C LEU A 64 -3.53 -10.63 -2.49
N LYS A 65 -3.11 -11.09 -1.30
CA LYS A 65 -3.98 -11.83 -0.36
C LYS A 65 -5.27 -11.06 -0.02
N LEU A 66 -5.30 -9.73 -0.20
CA LEU A 66 -6.53 -8.93 -0.09
C LEU A 66 -7.56 -9.30 -1.14
N LEU A 67 -7.16 -9.47 -2.41
CA LEU A 67 -8.06 -9.89 -3.48
C LEU A 67 -8.55 -11.33 -3.27
N ILE A 68 -7.67 -12.23 -2.82
CA ILE A 68 -8.02 -13.61 -2.47
C ILE A 68 -9.07 -13.64 -1.35
N ALA A 69 -8.84 -12.88 -0.28
CA ALA A 69 -9.76 -12.78 0.86
C ALA A 69 -11.13 -12.23 0.44
N MET A 70 -11.14 -11.12 -0.31
CA MET A 70 -12.39 -10.48 -0.75
C MET A 70 -13.18 -11.37 -1.71
N ASP A 71 -12.51 -12.00 -2.69
CA ASP A 71 -13.19 -12.93 -3.59
C ASP A 71 -13.78 -14.11 -2.82
N ARG A 72 -13.05 -14.69 -1.87
CA ARG A 72 -13.54 -15.80 -1.05
C ARG A 72 -14.83 -15.43 -0.32
N LEU A 73 -14.86 -14.27 0.34
CA LEU A 73 -16.02 -13.79 1.10
C LEU A 73 -17.19 -13.36 0.21
N GLU A 74 -16.92 -12.91 -1.03
CA GLU A 74 -17.99 -12.61 -1.99
C GLU A 74 -18.62 -13.88 -2.58
N GLN A 75 -17.82 -14.93 -2.77
CA GLN A 75 -18.32 -16.22 -3.28
C GLN A 75 -18.94 -17.07 -2.17
N ASN A 76 -18.51 -16.90 -0.91
CA ASN A 76 -18.94 -17.70 0.23
C ASN A 76 -19.22 -16.77 1.43
N PRO A 77 -20.37 -16.07 1.44
CA PRO A 77 -20.71 -15.12 2.51
C PRO A 77 -20.82 -15.75 3.91
N ASP A 78 -21.02 -17.07 3.98
CA ASP A 78 -21.12 -17.84 5.24
C ASP A 78 -19.75 -18.31 5.77
N ASP A 79 -18.65 -17.99 5.07
CA ASP A 79 -17.30 -18.32 5.55
C ASP A 79 -17.02 -17.57 6.86
N ASP A 80 -16.64 -18.31 7.92
CA ASP A 80 -16.32 -17.72 9.23
C ASP A 80 -15.05 -16.83 9.20
N GLY A 81 -14.29 -16.92 8.10
CA GLY A 81 -13.06 -16.22 7.79
C GLY A 81 -11.95 -16.41 8.81
N ALA A 82 -11.97 -17.49 9.59
CA ALA A 82 -10.86 -17.84 10.47
C ALA A 82 -9.57 -18.11 9.66
N GLY A 83 -9.71 -18.83 8.54
CA GLY A 83 -8.62 -19.05 7.59
C GLY A 83 -8.11 -17.73 7.00
N ILE A 84 -9.02 -16.86 6.56
CA ILE A 84 -8.68 -15.53 6.01
C ILE A 84 -7.97 -14.66 7.05
N ALA A 85 -8.44 -14.65 8.30
CA ALA A 85 -7.82 -13.89 9.37
C ALA A 85 -6.38 -14.38 9.63
N ARG A 86 -6.15 -15.69 9.64
CA ARG A 86 -4.81 -16.29 9.72
C ARG A 86 -3.94 -15.90 8.51
N MET A 87 -4.49 -15.97 7.30
CA MET A 87 -3.82 -15.58 6.06
C MET A 87 -3.35 -14.12 6.09
N LEU A 88 -4.20 -13.18 6.53
CA LEU A 88 -3.86 -11.77 6.55
C LEU A 88 -2.90 -11.43 7.70
N SER A 89 -3.19 -11.90 8.92
CA SER A 89 -2.40 -11.55 10.12
C SER A 89 -1.00 -12.18 10.14
N ARG A 90 -0.85 -13.41 9.65
CA ARG A 90 0.43 -14.14 9.64
C ARG A 90 1.08 -14.19 8.26
N SER A 91 0.46 -13.56 7.26
CA SER A 91 0.84 -13.66 5.86
C SER A 91 0.97 -15.12 5.39
N ASP A 92 0.04 -15.97 5.81
CA ASP A 92 0.10 -17.42 5.62
C ASP A 92 -0.03 -17.82 4.15
N ASP A 93 1.04 -18.37 3.57
CA ASP A 93 1.07 -18.81 2.17
C ASP A 93 0.31 -20.11 1.93
N ASP A 94 0.23 -21.01 2.92
CA ASP A 94 -0.49 -22.28 2.77
C ASP A 94 -1.99 -22.02 2.59
N VAL A 95 -2.54 -21.13 3.43
CA VAL A 95 -3.94 -20.71 3.30
C VAL A 95 -4.17 -19.93 2.00
N ALA A 96 -3.24 -19.07 1.60
CA ALA A 96 -3.35 -18.35 0.33
C ALA A 96 -3.33 -19.29 -0.88
N ASN A 97 -2.47 -20.31 -0.88
CA ASN A 97 -2.39 -21.31 -1.94
C ASN A 97 -3.69 -22.12 -2.06
N GLU A 98 -4.25 -22.54 -0.93
CA GLU A 98 -5.54 -23.26 -0.89
C GLU A 98 -6.67 -22.39 -1.46
N LEU A 99 -6.82 -21.16 -0.95
CA LEU A 99 -7.87 -20.25 -1.39
C LEU A 99 -7.69 -19.81 -2.85
N TRP A 100 -6.45 -19.63 -3.29
CA TRP A 100 -6.12 -19.36 -4.69
C TRP A 100 -6.59 -20.50 -5.60
N PHE A 101 -6.27 -21.74 -5.26
CA PHE A 101 -6.64 -22.90 -6.06
C PHE A 101 -8.17 -23.11 -6.09
N VAL A 102 -8.81 -23.10 -4.91
CA VAL A 102 -10.28 -23.27 -4.80
C VAL A 102 -11.05 -22.14 -5.47
N GLY A 103 -10.52 -20.91 -5.43
CA GLY A 103 -11.11 -19.76 -6.12
C GLY A 103 -10.91 -19.76 -7.65
N GLY A 104 -10.26 -20.78 -8.21
CA GLY A 104 -10.02 -20.86 -9.65
C GLY A 104 -8.83 -20.04 -10.14
N GLN A 105 -7.87 -19.76 -9.26
CA GLN A 105 -6.58 -19.12 -9.59
C GLN A 105 -6.79 -17.72 -10.19
N ASP A 106 -6.29 -17.47 -11.41
CA ASP A 106 -6.40 -16.21 -12.15
C ASP A 106 -7.84 -15.69 -12.28
N GLU A 107 -8.83 -16.58 -12.14
CA GLU A 107 -10.24 -16.21 -12.14
C GLU A 107 -10.63 -15.31 -10.96
N ILE A 108 -9.91 -15.40 -9.84
CA ILE A 108 -10.01 -14.44 -8.72
C ILE A 108 -9.69 -13.03 -9.25
N LEU A 109 -8.56 -12.87 -9.95
CA LEU A 109 -8.12 -11.59 -10.48
C LEU A 109 -9.11 -11.04 -11.49
N ARG A 110 -9.58 -11.87 -12.43
CA ARG A 110 -10.57 -11.43 -13.42
C ARG A 110 -11.85 -10.92 -12.77
N ARG A 111 -12.38 -11.65 -11.77
CA ARG A 111 -13.61 -11.24 -11.05
C ARG A 111 -13.39 -9.96 -10.26
N MET A 112 -12.33 -9.89 -9.46
CA MET A 112 -12.06 -8.75 -8.60
C MET A 112 -11.65 -7.51 -9.41
N ALA A 113 -10.83 -7.65 -10.44
CA ALA A 113 -10.47 -6.56 -11.34
C ALA A 113 -11.71 -5.96 -12.02
N GLY A 114 -12.61 -6.79 -12.53
CA GLY A 114 -13.87 -6.33 -13.12
C GLY A 114 -14.80 -5.63 -12.12
N ARG A 115 -14.90 -6.13 -10.88
CA ARG A 115 -15.75 -5.54 -9.82
C ARG A 115 -15.21 -4.23 -9.26
N ILE A 116 -13.90 -4.16 -9.05
CA ILE A 116 -13.22 -3.01 -8.46
C ILE A 116 -12.91 -1.93 -9.52
N GLY A 117 -12.76 -2.33 -10.78
CA GLY A 117 -12.24 -1.49 -11.85
C GLY A 117 -10.73 -1.31 -11.77
N LEU A 118 -10.00 -2.39 -11.47
CA LEU A 118 -8.53 -2.41 -11.55
C LEU A 118 -8.10 -2.30 -13.00
N ARG A 119 -7.03 -1.53 -13.25
CA ARG A 119 -6.60 -1.19 -14.61
C ARG A 119 -5.39 -1.98 -15.06
N GLU A 120 -4.44 -2.16 -14.16
CA GLU A 120 -3.12 -2.71 -14.45
C GLU A 120 -2.88 -4.02 -13.70
N SER A 121 -3.66 -4.32 -12.66
CA SER A 121 -3.51 -5.56 -11.90
C SER A 121 -4.00 -6.76 -12.71
N THR A 122 -3.10 -7.68 -13.02
CA THR A 122 -3.36 -8.89 -13.82
C THR A 122 -2.86 -10.15 -13.12
N GLY A 123 -3.21 -11.32 -13.63
CA GLY A 123 -2.73 -12.60 -13.09
C GLY A 123 -1.22 -12.77 -13.30
N PRO A 124 -0.60 -13.74 -12.61
CA PRO A 124 0.84 -13.94 -12.69
C PRO A 124 1.26 -14.55 -14.04
N ASP A 125 2.41 -14.11 -14.58
CA ASP A 125 3.03 -14.75 -15.75
C ASP A 125 3.30 -16.24 -15.50
N ARG A 126 3.67 -16.56 -14.25
CA ARG A 126 3.94 -17.92 -13.79
C ARG A 126 2.68 -18.49 -13.14
N SER A 127 1.96 -19.33 -13.89
CA SER A 127 0.75 -19.99 -13.41
C SER A 127 0.93 -20.68 -12.06
N GLY A 128 -0.01 -20.45 -11.14
CA GLY A 128 0.00 -20.99 -9.78
C GLY A 128 0.80 -20.17 -8.75
N PHE A 129 1.57 -19.16 -9.18
CA PHE A 129 2.34 -18.30 -8.28
C PHE A 129 1.65 -16.96 -8.12
N TRP A 130 0.58 -16.94 -7.33
CA TRP A 130 -0.26 -15.75 -7.11
C TRP A 130 0.57 -14.52 -6.74
N GLY A 131 1.67 -14.64 -5.98
CA GLY A 131 2.53 -13.51 -5.59
C GLY A 131 3.16 -12.76 -6.77
N ASP A 132 3.29 -13.39 -7.94
CA ASP A 132 3.84 -12.78 -9.15
C ASP A 132 2.77 -12.00 -9.96
N SER A 133 1.54 -11.88 -9.44
CA SER A 133 0.50 -11.08 -10.09
C SER A 133 0.88 -9.62 -10.14
N ASP A 134 0.54 -8.93 -11.22
CA ASP A 134 0.79 -7.51 -11.34
C ASP A 134 -0.09 -6.70 -10.37
N THR A 135 0.47 -5.63 -9.82
CA THR A 135 -0.28 -4.59 -9.11
C THR A 135 0.37 -3.22 -9.30
N THR A 136 -0.38 -2.17 -8.94
CA THR A 136 0.10 -0.77 -8.94
C THR A 136 -0.38 -0.06 -7.69
N ALA A 137 0.26 1.07 -7.36
CA ALA A 137 -0.17 1.84 -6.19
C ALA A 137 -1.58 2.42 -6.38
N ALA A 138 -1.94 2.81 -7.59
CA ALA A 138 -3.28 3.28 -7.93
C ALA A 138 -4.34 2.18 -7.76
N ASP A 139 -4.05 0.95 -8.19
CA ASP A 139 -4.96 -0.18 -8.04
C ASP A 139 -5.09 -0.62 -6.58
N GLN A 140 -4.00 -0.62 -5.81
CA GLN A 140 -4.07 -0.85 -4.37
C GLN A 140 -4.97 0.17 -3.66
N VAL A 141 -4.94 1.46 -4.04
CA VAL A 141 -5.92 2.44 -3.51
C VAL A 141 -7.36 2.03 -3.86
N ARG A 142 -7.63 1.58 -5.09
CA ARG A 142 -8.97 1.10 -5.49
C ARG A 142 -9.40 -0.12 -4.67
N ILE A 143 -8.47 -1.04 -4.38
CA ILE A 143 -8.68 -2.24 -3.57
C ILE A 143 -9.13 -1.85 -2.15
N TYR A 144 -8.41 -0.95 -1.48
CA TYR A 144 -8.79 -0.51 -0.13
C TYR A 144 -10.11 0.27 -0.11
N ARG A 145 -10.35 1.15 -1.10
CA ARG A 145 -11.64 1.86 -1.23
C ARG A 145 -12.80 0.90 -1.44
N TYR A 146 -12.61 -0.13 -2.27
CA TYR A 146 -13.60 -1.17 -2.46
C TYR A 146 -13.84 -1.94 -1.17
N LEU A 147 -12.78 -2.42 -0.51
CA LEU A 147 -12.86 -3.13 0.77
C LEU A 147 -13.70 -2.36 1.79
N LEU A 148 -13.43 -1.07 1.98
CA LEU A 148 -14.13 -0.22 2.95
C LEU A 148 -15.65 -0.08 2.68
N SER A 149 -16.09 -0.34 1.45
CA SER A 149 -17.52 -0.30 1.09
C SER A 149 -18.27 -1.61 1.31
N ARG A 150 -17.58 -2.65 1.82
CA ARG A 150 -18.11 -4.02 1.90
C ARG A 150 -18.56 -4.38 3.31
N PRO A 151 -19.57 -5.26 3.46
CA PRO A 151 -20.05 -5.68 4.77
C PRO A 151 -18.97 -6.43 5.58
N TYR A 152 -18.04 -7.09 4.91
CA TYR A 152 -16.92 -7.80 5.52
C TYR A 152 -15.70 -6.91 5.85
N ALA A 153 -15.77 -5.59 5.64
CA ALA A 153 -14.64 -4.69 5.85
C ALA A 153 -14.07 -4.80 7.27
N GLY A 154 -14.93 -4.75 8.28
CA GLY A 154 -14.52 -4.79 9.69
C GLY A 154 -13.74 -6.06 10.03
N GLN A 155 -14.14 -7.21 9.48
CA GLN A 155 -13.46 -8.49 9.70
C GLN A 155 -12.04 -8.49 9.10
N LEU A 156 -11.88 -8.03 7.86
CA LEU A 156 -10.56 -8.01 7.22
C LEU A 156 -9.64 -6.94 7.84
N LEU A 157 -10.18 -5.76 8.17
CA LEU A 157 -9.43 -4.71 8.85
C LEU A 157 -8.97 -5.16 10.24
N ALA A 158 -9.82 -5.87 11.00
CA ALA A 158 -9.43 -6.43 12.29
C ALA A 158 -8.29 -7.44 12.18
N ALA A 159 -8.30 -8.31 11.16
CA ALA A 159 -7.20 -9.24 10.90
C ALA A 159 -5.89 -8.54 10.53
N MET A 160 -5.97 -7.35 9.93
CA MET A 160 -4.83 -6.53 9.50
C MET A 160 -4.33 -5.53 10.54
N ALA A 161 -5.12 -5.23 11.58
CA ALA A 161 -4.77 -4.26 12.63
C ALA A 161 -3.74 -4.80 13.64
N HIS A 162 -3.62 -6.13 13.73
CA HIS A 162 -2.70 -6.80 14.64
C HIS A 162 -1.96 -7.96 13.94
N PRO A 163 -1.12 -7.67 12.92
CA PRO A 163 -0.31 -8.70 12.29
C PRO A 163 0.60 -9.32 13.35
N SER A 164 0.84 -10.62 13.22
CA SER A 164 1.85 -11.28 14.04
C SER A 164 3.20 -10.64 13.77
N ARG A 165 4.01 -10.44 14.82
CA ARG A 165 5.35 -9.83 14.65
C ARG A 165 6.16 -10.59 13.61
N ALA A 166 6.25 -11.92 13.77
CA ALA A 166 6.80 -12.80 12.75
C ALA A 166 5.65 -13.32 11.85
N GLY A 167 5.82 -13.20 10.53
CA GLY A 167 5.04 -13.96 9.55
C GLY A 167 5.23 -15.46 9.76
N LEU A 168 4.42 -16.28 9.09
CA LEU A 168 4.56 -17.74 9.20
C LEU A 168 5.96 -18.22 8.76
N ASP A 169 6.57 -17.53 7.81
CA ASP A 169 7.92 -17.75 7.30
C ASP A 169 9.04 -17.18 8.20
N GLY A 170 8.69 -16.49 9.28
CA GLY A 170 9.63 -15.84 10.20
C GLY A 170 9.98 -14.39 9.88
N THR A 171 9.46 -13.81 8.79
CA THR A 171 9.74 -12.40 8.43
C THR A 171 9.13 -11.44 9.45
N ASP A 172 9.88 -10.44 9.92
CA ASP A 172 9.32 -9.37 10.76
C ASP A 172 8.36 -8.51 9.92
N GLN A 173 7.08 -8.50 10.27
CA GLN A 173 6.04 -7.77 9.55
C GLN A 173 5.93 -6.30 9.98
N TYR A 174 6.63 -5.88 11.03
CA TYR A 174 6.60 -4.50 11.52
C TYR A 174 7.62 -3.65 10.75
N PHE A 175 7.30 -3.33 9.50
CA PHE A 175 8.02 -2.38 8.66
C PHE A 175 7.05 -1.60 7.79
N GLY A 176 7.48 -0.43 7.29
CA GLY A 176 6.57 0.46 6.58
C GLY A 176 5.59 1.12 7.56
N ILE A 177 4.30 1.00 7.27
CA ILE A 177 3.23 1.69 8.00
C ILE A 177 3.22 1.38 9.51
N PRO A 178 3.31 0.12 10.00
CA PRO A 178 3.30 -0.17 11.44
C PRO A 178 4.33 0.62 12.25
N ASP A 179 5.58 0.67 11.76
CA ASP A 179 6.67 1.37 12.44
C ASP A 179 6.64 2.89 12.17
N ALA A 180 6.20 3.30 10.98
CA ALA A 180 6.10 4.71 10.60
C ALA A 180 4.96 5.44 11.33
N ALA A 181 3.86 4.72 11.60
CA ALA A 181 2.67 5.19 12.29
C ALA A 181 2.63 4.66 13.74
N ALA A 182 3.78 4.43 14.38
CA ALA A 182 3.83 3.97 15.75
C ALA A 182 3.03 4.91 16.69
N GLY A 183 2.13 4.32 17.48
CA GLY A 183 1.22 5.07 18.35
C GLY A 183 -0.06 5.60 17.68
N ARG A 184 -0.28 5.30 16.40
CA ARG A 184 -1.50 5.63 15.64
C ARG A 184 -2.32 4.37 15.35
N LEU A 185 -3.57 4.56 14.95
CA LEU A 185 -4.42 3.46 14.50
C LEU A 185 -4.04 3.09 13.07
N TRP A 186 -3.90 1.79 12.79
CA TRP A 186 -3.66 1.31 11.44
C TRP A 186 -4.16 -0.12 11.24
N ALA A 187 -4.44 -0.46 9.98
CA ALA A 187 -4.69 -1.82 9.51
C ALA A 187 -3.92 -2.02 8.20
N VAL A 188 -3.02 -2.99 8.16
CA VAL A 188 -2.03 -3.11 7.07
C VAL A 188 -1.91 -4.53 6.52
N LYS A 189 -1.51 -4.61 5.25
CA LYS A 189 -0.92 -5.81 4.65
C LYS A 189 0.42 -5.48 4.02
N GLN A 190 1.42 -6.26 4.41
CA GLN A 190 2.76 -6.24 3.85
C GLN A 190 2.94 -7.30 2.75
N GLY A 191 3.93 -7.09 1.89
CA GLY A 191 4.39 -8.05 0.90
C GLY A 191 5.91 -8.01 0.78
N TRP A 192 6.54 -9.15 0.55
CA TRP A 192 7.99 -9.23 0.42
C TRP A 192 8.40 -10.41 -0.45
N ALA A 193 9.54 -10.25 -1.09
CA ALA A 193 10.33 -11.33 -1.67
C ALA A 193 11.80 -10.95 -1.53
N ASP A 194 12.61 -11.96 -1.18
CA ASP A 194 14.07 -11.88 -1.20
C ASP A 194 14.56 -12.89 -2.24
N ASP A 195 15.03 -12.43 -3.38
CA ASP A 195 15.67 -13.36 -4.33
C ASP A 195 17.14 -13.56 -3.96
N PHE A 196 17.36 -14.50 -3.06
CA PHE A 196 18.71 -14.93 -2.67
C PHE A 196 19.45 -15.69 -3.79
N ARG A 197 18.76 -16.15 -4.85
CA ARG A 197 19.33 -16.99 -5.91
C ARG A 197 19.77 -16.19 -7.13
N GLN A 198 19.12 -15.07 -7.41
CA GLN A 198 19.52 -14.08 -8.42
C GLN A 198 19.68 -12.71 -7.74
N PRO A 199 20.74 -12.50 -6.94
CA PRO A 199 21.00 -11.21 -6.33
C PRO A 199 21.22 -10.15 -7.42
N GLY A 200 20.31 -9.19 -7.50
CA GLY A 200 20.37 -8.05 -8.42
C GLY A 200 19.57 -6.88 -7.86
N PRO A 201 19.78 -5.64 -8.36
CA PRO A 201 19.10 -4.44 -7.85
C PRO A 201 17.57 -4.47 -8.02
N ASP A 202 17.04 -5.48 -8.71
CA ASP A 202 15.67 -5.56 -9.20
C ASP A 202 14.95 -6.85 -8.74
N THR A 203 15.30 -7.44 -7.61
CA THR A 203 14.66 -8.70 -7.15
C THR A 203 14.16 -8.68 -5.71
N ASP A 204 14.56 -7.69 -4.90
CA ASP A 204 14.08 -7.54 -3.52
C ASP A 204 12.82 -6.65 -3.47
N TYR A 205 11.71 -7.22 -3.02
CA TYR A 205 10.44 -6.50 -2.85
C TYR A 205 10.16 -6.26 -1.38
N ARG A 206 9.69 -5.06 -1.05
CA ARG A 206 9.10 -4.75 0.26
C ARG A 206 7.90 -3.83 0.03
N HIS A 207 6.73 -4.28 0.44
CA HIS A 207 5.47 -3.58 0.26
C HIS A 207 4.85 -3.36 1.63
N SER A 208 4.29 -2.17 1.83
CA SER A 208 3.50 -1.85 3.02
C SER A 208 2.30 -1.04 2.56
N THR A 209 1.12 -1.62 2.72
CA THR A 209 -0.14 -1.02 2.28
C THR A 209 -1.15 -1.09 3.41
N GLY A 210 -2.02 -0.10 3.53
CA GLY A 210 -2.99 -0.11 4.62
C GLY A 210 -3.77 1.19 4.76
N ILE A 211 -4.47 1.27 5.88
CA ILE A 211 -5.20 2.46 6.32
C ILE A 211 -4.56 2.96 7.62
N VAL A 212 -4.43 4.28 7.75
CA VAL A 212 -3.95 4.98 8.95
C VAL A 212 -5.01 5.96 9.43
N ASP A 213 -5.28 5.96 10.73
CA ASP A 213 -6.27 6.79 11.44
C ASP A 213 -7.67 6.79 10.82
N ASP A 214 -8.08 5.64 10.27
CA ASP A 214 -9.36 5.46 9.57
C ASP A 214 -9.63 6.47 8.43
N ARG A 215 -8.59 7.20 7.98
CA ARG A 215 -8.71 8.31 7.05
C ARG A 215 -7.80 8.16 5.84
N TYR A 216 -6.56 7.73 6.03
CA TYR A 216 -5.59 7.72 4.95
C TYR A 216 -5.36 6.30 4.46
N ILE A 217 -5.68 6.04 3.19
CA ILE A 217 -5.14 4.86 2.51
C ILE A 217 -3.71 5.19 2.12
N VAL A 218 -2.75 4.41 2.61
CA VAL A 218 -1.32 4.62 2.38
C VAL A 218 -0.77 3.38 1.69
N ILE A 219 -0.18 3.59 0.52
CA ILE A 219 0.39 2.52 -0.31
C ILE A 219 1.87 2.84 -0.55
N VAL A 220 2.75 1.92 -0.15
CA VAL A 220 4.17 1.92 -0.50
C VAL A 220 4.52 0.59 -1.13
N LEU A 221 4.70 0.59 -2.45
CA LEU A 221 5.27 -0.50 -3.22
C LEU A 221 6.72 -0.16 -3.53
N SER A 222 7.61 -1.15 -3.39
CA SER A 222 9.04 -0.97 -3.57
C SER A 222 9.68 -2.21 -4.16
N LYS A 223 10.59 -1.98 -5.10
CA LYS A 223 11.50 -2.95 -5.71
C LYS A 223 12.93 -2.41 -5.63
N GLY A 224 13.86 -3.25 -5.19
CA GLY A 224 15.24 -2.87 -4.88
C GLY A 224 15.47 -2.42 -3.43
N THR A 225 14.60 -2.84 -2.50
CA THR A 225 14.73 -2.56 -1.05
C THR A 225 14.89 -3.85 -0.26
N ARG A 226 16.12 -4.16 0.12
CA ARG A 226 16.41 -5.30 1.01
C ARG A 226 16.22 -4.98 2.49
N ASP A 227 16.55 -3.75 2.90
CA ASP A 227 16.37 -3.29 4.28
C ASP A 227 14.93 -2.75 4.46
N PRO A 228 14.07 -3.42 5.25
CA PRO A 228 12.69 -2.99 5.45
C PRO A 228 12.57 -1.58 6.06
N ARG A 229 13.61 -1.10 6.76
CA ARG A 229 13.64 0.25 7.33
C ARG A 229 13.54 1.33 6.26
N GLN A 230 14.00 1.08 5.04
CA GLN A 230 13.86 2.04 3.95
C GLN A 230 12.38 2.27 3.59
N VAL A 231 11.58 1.19 3.56
CA VAL A 231 10.12 1.31 3.36
C VAL A 231 9.46 2.01 4.55
N THR A 232 9.94 1.80 5.77
CA THR A 232 9.51 2.58 6.95
C THR A 232 9.78 4.08 6.77
N GLU A 233 10.97 4.48 6.35
CA GLU A 233 11.29 5.90 6.14
C GLU A 233 10.49 6.51 4.97
N VAL A 234 10.23 5.75 3.90
CA VAL A 234 9.31 6.15 2.83
C VAL A 234 7.90 6.39 3.39
N ALA A 235 7.39 5.47 4.22
CA ALA A 235 6.08 5.62 4.84
C ALA A 235 6.02 6.85 5.78
N LYS A 236 7.04 7.06 6.62
CA LYS A 236 7.14 8.26 7.48
C LYS A 236 7.09 9.56 6.69
N ALA A 237 7.72 9.58 5.51
CA ALA A 237 7.76 10.76 4.66
C ALA A 237 6.37 11.13 4.09
N VAL A 238 5.50 10.15 3.85
CA VAL A 238 4.23 10.37 3.13
C VAL A 238 2.98 10.28 4.00
N ILE A 239 3.03 9.60 5.15
CA ILE A 239 1.90 9.55 6.07
C ILE A 239 1.65 10.97 6.62
N PRO A 240 0.44 11.54 6.44
CA PRO A 240 0.15 12.88 6.95
C PRO A 240 0.28 12.95 8.48
N ALA A 241 0.76 14.08 8.98
CA ALA A 241 0.81 14.35 10.41
C ALA A 241 -0.60 14.38 11.02
N VAL A 242 -0.70 14.05 12.31
CA VAL A 242 -1.96 14.17 13.06
C VAL A 242 -2.31 15.66 13.13
N THR A 243 -3.46 16.03 12.60
CA THR A 243 -4.01 17.40 12.65
C THR A 243 -4.95 17.56 13.82
#